data_AF-A0A813V0A6-F1
#
_entry.id   AF-A0A813V0A6-F1
#
_cell.length_a   1.000
_cell.length_b   1.000
_cell.length_c   1.000
_cell.angle_alpha   90.00
_cell.angle_beta   90.00
_cell.angle_gamma   90.00
#
_symmetry.space_group_name_H-M   'P 1'
#
loop_
_entity.id
_entity.type
_entity.pdbx_description
1 polymer ?
#
loop_
_entity_poly.entity_id
_entity_poly.type
_entity_poly.pdbx_seq_one_letter_code
_entity_poly.pdbx_strand_id
1 'polypeptide(L)'
;MPLGGIPQRQGQGGQSCFDKVKMGFGMGFVIGASTGFLFGGFQAFRFGLRGRELATTLVKAMGQAGGSFGVFMAVGTALRC
;
A
#
# COMPACT_ATOMS: atom_id res chain seq x y z
N MET A 1 4.54 -2.87 25.16
CA MET A 1 4.58 -1.44 24.79
C MET A 1 5.50 -1.28 23.58
N PRO A 2 5.17 -0.44 22.60
CA PRO A 2 4.04 -0.45 21.65
C PRO A 2 4.51 -0.90 20.24
N LEU A 3 3.66 -1.43 19.35
CA LEU A 3 3.05 -0.72 18.20
C LEU A 3 2.26 -1.80 17.45
N GLY A 4 0.97 -1.69 17.14
CA GLY A 4 0.25 -0.52 16.69
C GLY A 4 -0.18 -0.78 15.25
N GLY A 5 -1.46 -1.07 15.04
CA GLY A 5 -2.09 -0.99 13.71
C GLY A 5 -2.41 -2.32 13.02
N ILE A 6 -3.34 -3.09 13.57
CA ILE A 6 -4.27 -3.81 12.69
C ILE A 6 -5.34 -2.79 12.26
N PRO A 7 -5.41 -2.32 11.01
CA PRO A 7 -6.59 -1.64 10.52
C PRO A 7 -7.66 -2.70 10.21
N GLN A 8 -8.13 -3.40 11.25
CA GLN A 8 -9.31 -4.25 11.15
C GLN A 8 -10.43 -3.41 11.75
N ARG A 9 -11.27 -2.82 10.88
CA ARG A 9 -12.69 -2.42 11.07
C ARG A 9 -13.05 -1.23 10.16
N GLN A 10 -13.32 -1.46 8.88
CA GLN A 10 -14.13 -0.53 8.09
C GLN A 10 -15.15 -1.26 7.20
N GLY A 11 -15.96 -2.10 7.85
CA GLY A 11 -17.12 -2.74 7.28
C GLY A 11 -18.30 -2.63 8.24
N GLN A 12 -18.76 -1.42 8.51
CA GLN A 12 -20.08 -1.22 9.14
C GLN A 12 -20.76 -0.07 8.38
N GLY A 13 -22.04 -0.28 8.06
CA GLY A 13 -22.72 0.24 6.87
C GLY A 13 -22.86 1.76 6.77
N GLY A 14 -23.05 2.24 5.54
CA GLY A 14 -23.62 3.56 5.26
C GLY A 14 -22.76 4.61 4.57
N GLN A 15 -21.56 4.29 4.05
CA GLN A 15 -20.71 5.29 3.39
C GLN A 15 -20.69 5.10 1.86
N SER A 16 -20.94 6.18 1.10
CA SER A 16 -21.07 6.23 -0.37
C SER A 16 -20.04 5.39 -1.13
N CYS A 17 -20.42 4.89 -2.31
CA CYS A 17 -19.56 4.08 -3.17
C CYS A 17 -18.19 4.67 -3.42
N PHE A 18 -18.15 5.98 -3.63
CA PHE A 18 -16.91 6.71 -3.82
C PHE A 18 -15.99 6.66 -2.59
N ASP A 19 -16.55 6.61 -1.38
CA ASP A 19 -15.78 6.53 -0.16
C ASP A 19 -15.19 5.13 0.07
N LYS A 20 -15.95 4.08 -0.28
CA LYS A 20 -15.43 2.69 -0.31
C LYS A 20 -14.27 2.55 -1.29
N VAL A 21 -14.37 3.13 -2.48
CA VAL A 21 -13.30 3.14 -3.49
C VAL A 21 -12.05 3.87 -2.97
N LYS A 22 -12.23 5.04 -2.35
CA LYS A 22 -11.14 5.82 -1.75
C LYS A 22 -10.46 5.05 -0.61
N MET A 23 -11.25 4.38 0.23
CA MET A 23 -10.76 3.53 1.32
C MET A 23 -9.98 2.31 0.80
N GLY A 24 -10.50 1.65 -0.24
CA GLY A 24 -9.86 0.49 -0.90
C GLY A 24 -8.54 0.84 -1.57
N PHE A 25 -8.50 1.99 -2.27
CA PHE A 25 -7.26 2.51 -2.84
C PHE A 25 -6.22 2.81 -1.76
N GLY A 26 -6.61 3.49 -0.67
CA GLY A 26 -5.72 3.82 0.44
C GLY A 26 -5.13 2.59 1.14
N MET A 27 -5.97 1.58 1.42
CA MET A 27 -5.48 0.31 1.99
C MET A 27 -4.56 -0.45 1.02
N GLY A 28 -4.91 -0.53 -0.26
CA GLY A 28 -4.07 -1.20 -1.26
C GLY A 28 -2.72 -0.51 -1.45
N PHE A 29 -2.69 0.82 -1.41
CA PHE A 29 -1.45 1.60 -1.46
C PHE A 29 -0.59 1.37 -0.22
N VAL A 30 -1.17 1.37 0.99
CA VAL A 30 -0.43 1.09 2.23
C VAL A 30 0.16 -0.32 2.24
N ILE A 31 -0.58 -1.32 1.78
CA ILE A 31 -0.09 -2.71 1.72
C ILE A 31 1.05 -2.82 0.69
N GLY A 32 0.86 -2.29 -0.52
CA GLY A 32 1.89 -2.27 -1.55
C GLY A 32 3.15 -1.49 -1.13
N ALA A 33 2.96 -0.39 -0.40
CA ALA A 33 4.02 0.38 0.22
C ALA A 33 4.79 -0.44 1.27
N SER A 34 4.07 -1.06 2.20
CA SER A 34 4.68 -1.82 3.29
C SER A 34 5.51 -2.99 2.76
N THR A 35 4.97 -3.76 1.82
CA THR A 35 5.68 -4.91 1.24
C THR A 35 6.86 -4.48 0.37
N GLY A 36 6.69 -3.40 -0.42
CA GLY A 36 7.79 -2.84 -1.22
C GLY A 36 8.92 -2.28 -0.36
N PHE A 37 8.58 -1.61 0.75
CA PHE A 37 9.54 -1.06 1.70
C PHE A 37 10.29 -2.15 2.46
N LEU A 38 9.61 -3.21 2.91
CA LEU A 38 10.24 -4.31 3.63
C LEU A 38 11.19 -5.11 2.73
N PHE A 39 10.74 -5.52 1.54
CA PHE A 39 11.59 -6.32 0.64
C PHE A 39 12.72 -5.51 0.01
N GLY A 40 12.46 -4.26 -0.40
CA GLY A 40 13.51 -3.44 -0.98
C GLY A 40 14.40 -2.74 0.06
N GLY A 41 13.87 -2.47 1.27
CA GLY A 41 14.64 -1.94 2.39
C GLY A 41 15.54 -2.98 3.07
N PHE A 42 15.10 -4.25 3.16
CA PHE A 42 15.96 -5.33 3.64
C PHE A 42 17.08 -5.63 2.64
N GLN A 43 16.78 -5.65 1.34
CA GLN A 43 17.80 -5.72 0.28
C GLN A 43 18.76 -4.53 0.34
N ALA A 44 18.26 -3.32 0.63
CA ALA A 44 19.09 -2.12 0.80
C ALA A 44 20.15 -2.25 1.88
N PHE A 45 19.68 -2.68 3.05
CA PHE A 45 20.51 -2.78 4.24
C PHE A 45 21.57 -3.88 4.06
N ARG A 46 21.24 -4.93 3.31
CA ARG A 46 22.15 -6.03 2.97
C ARG A 46 23.17 -5.67 1.89
N PHE A 47 22.82 -4.83 0.91
CA PHE A 47 23.69 -4.49 -0.22
C PHE A 47 24.59 -3.26 0.00
N GLY A 48 24.38 -2.46 1.05
CA GLY A 48 25.24 -1.31 1.35
C GLY A 48 25.20 -0.19 0.30
N LEU A 49 24.20 -0.21 -0.61
CA LEU A 49 24.02 0.78 -1.65
C LEU A 49 23.55 2.11 -1.04
N ARG A 50 24.29 3.19 -1.32
CA ARG A 50 23.95 4.58 -0.95
C ARG A 50 22.48 4.86 -1.25
N GLY A 51 21.71 5.17 -0.21
CA GLY A 51 20.23 5.18 -0.18
C GLY A 51 19.49 6.01 -1.24
N ARG A 52 20.18 6.76 -2.10
CA ARG A 52 19.58 7.54 -3.19
C ARG A 52 19.16 6.67 -4.39
N GLU A 53 20.01 5.76 -4.89
CA GLU A 53 19.61 4.81 -5.96
C GLU A 53 18.59 3.79 -5.46
N LEU A 54 18.72 3.41 -4.20
CA LEU A 54 17.79 2.54 -3.52
C LEU A 54 16.40 3.17 -3.42
N ALA A 55 16.31 4.40 -2.90
CA ALA A 55 15.05 5.10 -2.77
C ALA A 55 14.38 5.28 -4.14
N THR A 56 15.13 5.59 -5.20
CA THR A 56 14.57 5.69 -6.55
C THR A 56 14.03 4.35 -7.06
N THR A 57 14.75 3.24 -6.85
CA THR A 57 14.28 1.90 -7.25
C THR A 57 13.10 1.42 -6.42
N LEU A 58 13.14 1.67 -5.10
CA LEU A 58 12.07 1.40 -4.15
C LEU A 58 10.82 2.17 -4.52
N VAL A 59 10.91 3.49 -4.70
CA VAL A 59 9.77 4.33 -5.06
C VAL A 59 9.21 3.92 -6.43
N LYS A 60 10.06 3.53 -7.38
CA LYS A 60 9.60 3.02 -8.68
C LYS A 60 8.87 1.68 -8.53
N ALA A 61 9.43 0.74 -7.76
CA ALA A 61 8.80 -0.55 -7.49
C ALA A 61 7.50 -0.40 -6.67
N MET A 62 7.50 0.52 -5.72
CA MET A 62 6.38 0.82 -4.83
C MET A 62 5.27 1.59 -5.56
N GLY A 63 5.63 2.50 -6.47
CA GLY A 63 4.68 3.19 -7.34
C GLY A 63 4.05 2.23 -8.35
N GLN A 64 4.84 1.32 -8.92
CA GLN A 64 4.34 0.30 -9.84
C GLN A 64 3.45 -0.73 -9.13
N ALA A 65 3.90 -1.28 -7.99
CA ALA A 65 3.12 -2.25 -7.23
C ALA A 65 1.93 -1.58 -6.53
N GLY A 66 2.15 -0.52 -5.77
CA GLY A 66 1.12 0.19 -5.02
C GLY A 66 0.06 0.84 -5.90
N GLY A 67 0.44 1.33 -7.09
CA GLY A 67 -0.51 1.83 -8.09
C GLY A 67 -1.46 0.74 -8.57
N SER A 68 -0.94 -0.41 -9.01
CA SER A 68 -1.78 -1.51 -9.50
C SER A 68 -2.60 -2.18 -8.40
N PHE A 69 -2.01 -2.48 -7.23
CA PHE A 69 -2.72 -3.09 -6.10
C PHE A 69 -3.80 -2.17 -5.52
N GLY A 70 -3.52 -0.86 -5.42
CA GLY A 70 -4.50 0.15 -5.03
C GLY A 70 -5.66 0.25 -6.01
N VAL A 71 -5.38 0.33 -7.32
CA VAL A 71 -6.41 0.39 -8.36
C VAL A 71 -7.24 -0.91 -8.40
N PHE A 72 -6.63 -2.08 -8.26
CA PHE A 72 -7.36 -3.35 -8.31
C PHE A 72 -8.34 -3.50 -7.13
N MET A 73 -7.90 -3.16 -5.92
CA MET A 73 -8.78 -3.15 -4.74
C MET A 73 -9.82 -2.04 -4.80
N ALA A 74 -9.48 -0.88 -5.34
CA ALA A 74 -10.43 0.21 -5.59
C ALA A 74 -11.54 -0.23 -6.55
N VAL A 75 -11.21 -0.87 -7.68
CA VAL A 75 -12.19 -1.41 -8.64
C VAL A 75 -13.00 -2.56 -8.04
N GLY A 76 -12.37 -3.47 -7.27
CA GLY A 76 -13.08 -4.54 -6.57
C GLY A 76 -14.12 -4.03 -5.57
N THR A 77 -13.83 -2.90 -4.91
CA THR A 77 -14.81 -2.23 -4.04
C THR A 77 -15.81 -1.37 -4.82
N ALA A 78 -15.44 -0.82 -5.98
CA ALA A 78 -16.34 -0.08 -6.86
C ALA A 78 -17.43 -0.99 -7.44
N LEU A 79 -17.07 -2.22 -7.81
CA LEU A 79 -17.98 -3.28 -8.27
C LEU A 79 -18.82 -3.90 -7.14
N ARG A 80 -18.45 -3.63 -5.88
CA ARG A 80 -19.13 -4.10 -4.66
C ARG A 80 -19.93 -2.99 -3.95
N CYS A 81 -20.01 -1.84 -4.59
CA CYS A 81 -21.25 -1.11 -4.66
C CYS A 81 -22.14 -1.72 -5.76
#